data_AF-A0AAJ6UJE9-F1
#
_entry.id   AF-A0AAJ6UJE9-F1
#
_cell.length_a   1.000
_cell.length_b   1.000
_cell.length_c   1.000
_cell.angle_alpha   90.00
_cell.angle_beta   90.00
_cell.angle_gamma   90.00
#
_symmetry.space_group_name_H-M   'P 1'
#
loop_
_entity.id
_entity.type
_entity.pdbx_description
1 polymer ?
#
loop_
_entity_poly.entity_id
_entity_poly.type
_entity_poly.pdbx_seq_one_letter_code
_entity_poly.pdbx_strand_id
1 'polypeptide(L)'
;MPPKLPPALPYLILLSFLFFYLYSTSLLPHSTTTSSTITTTTTTRTSSCNLFKGNWVLDRTKSTKPLYDESCPFHRNAWNCFRNQRENMGLINSWRWAPKDCELPKIDPERFLELMRNRNIGFVGDSLNENFLVSFLCILRVADGSAKKWKRKRAWRGAYFPKFNVTVAYHRAVLLSKYEWQPKQPTMNDGRKGIYRVDVDIPAEDWATITDYYDVLLFNTGHWWGYDKFPKETPLVFYRAGQPILPPLGLFEGLKVVLENMVSYIEREVPRKTLKFWRLQSPRHFYGGEWNQNGSCLFNEPLKEHERF
;
A
#
# COMPACT_ATOMS: atom_id res chain seq x y z
N MET A 1 -1.01 -3.35 -76.19
CA MET A 1 0.31 -3.98 -75.95
C MET A 1 0.87 -3.43 -74.64
N PRO A 2 1.14 -4.27 -73.63
CA PRO A 2 1.68 -3.78 -72.35
C PRO A 2 3.15 -3.34 -72.52
N PRO A 3 3.60 -2.27 -71.83
CA PRO A 3 4.96 -1.78 -71.95
C PRO A 3 5.94 -2.81 -71.36
N LYS A 4 6.93 -3.21 -72.14
CA LYS A 4 8.01 -4.10 -71.69
C LYS A 4 8.85 -3.35 -70.65
N LEU A 5 8.93 -3.90 -69.45
CA LEU A 5 9.83 -3.41 -68.41
C LEU A 5 11.28 -3.39 -68.92
N PRO A 6 12.07 -2.37 -68.58
CA PRO A 6 13.48 -2.30 -68.97
C PRO A 6 14.26 -3.45 -68.33
N PRO A 7 15.16 -4.13 -69.08
CA PRO A 7 15.88 -5.33 -68.63
C PRO A 7 16.83 -5.09 -67.43
N ALA A 8 17.05 -3.83 -67.05
CA ALA A 8 17.91 -3.45 -65.92
C ALA A 8 17.19 -3.41 -64.56
N LEU A 9 15.85 -3.39 -64.53
CA LEU A 9 15.08 -3.29 -63.28
C LEU A 9 15.35 -4.44 -62.28
N PRO A 10 15.43 -5.73 -62.68
CA PRO A 10 15.70 -6.80 -61.73
C PRO A 10 17.11 -6.70 -61.12
N TYR A 11 18.09 -6.17 -61.85
CA TYR A 11 19.45 -5.99 -61.37
C TYR A 11 19.54 -4.87 -60.33
N LEU A 12 18.81 -3.77 -60.51
CA LEU A 12 18.73 -2.68 -59.54
C LEU A 12 18.07 -3.12 -58.22
N ILE A 13 17.07 -3.99 -58.29
CA ILE A 13 16.43 -4.58 -57.11
C ILE A 13 17.41 -5.52 -56.38
N LEU A 14 18.17 -6.33 -57.11
CA LEU A 14 19.15 -7.22 -56.49
C LEU A 14 20.27 -6.43 -55.78
N LEU A 15 20.73 -5.34 -56.39
CA LEU A 15 21.74 -4.45 -55.81
C LEU A 15 21.26 -3.75 -54.54
N SER A 16 19.99 -3.33 -54.47
CA SER A 16 19.44 -2.70 -53.27
C SER A 16 19.31 -3.69 -52.11
N PHE A 17 18.93 -4.94 -52.39
CA PHE A 17 18.91 -6.02 -51.38
C PHE A 17 20.33 -6.37 -50.89
N LEU A 18 21.32 -6.39 -51.78
CA LEU A 18 22.72 -6.64 -51.40
C LEU A 18 23.25 -5.53 -50.47
N PHE A 19 22.95 -4.27 -50.77
CA PHE A 19 23.32 -3.13 -49.91
C PHE A 19 22.63 -3.19 -48.55
N PHE A 20 21.34 -3.55 -48.49
CA PHE A 20 20.64 -3.75 -47.21
C PHE A 20 21.22 -4.91 -46.38
N TYR A 21 21.64 -5.99 -47.02
CA TYR A 21 22.28 -7.12 -46.36
C TYR A 21 23.68 -6.77 -45.81
N LEU A 22 24.49 -6.06 -46.60
CA LEU A 22 25.80 -5.59 -46.15
C LEU A 22 25.69 -4.54 -45.02
N TYR A 23 24.69 -3.66 -45.09
CA TYR A 23 24.44 -2.67 -44.04
C TYR A 23 23.98 -3.34 -42.73
N SER A 24 23.06 -4.31 -42.81
CA SER A 24 22.58 -5.04 -41.62
C SER A 24 23.65 -5.91 -40.97
N THR A 25 24.58 -6.48 -41.75
CA THR A 25 25.74 -7.22 -41.20
C THR A 25 26.80 -6.30 -40.59
N SER A 26 26.93 -5.06 -41.07
CA SER A 26 27.85 -4.06 -40.48
C SER A 26 27.35 -3.40 -39.19
N LEU A 27 26.04 -3.52 -38.87
CA LEU A 27 25.41 -2.95 -37.67
C LEU A 27 25.21 -3.95 -36.53
N LEU A 28 25.62 -5.21 -36.69
CA LEU A 28 25.65 -6.16 -35.57
C LEU A 28 26.78 -5.76 -34.60
N PRO A 29 26.49 -5.39 -33.34
CA PRO A 29 27.52 -5.16 -32.35
C PRO A 29 28.26 -6.48 -32.13
N HIS A 30 29.59 -6.44 -32.22
CA HIS A 30 30.43 -7.53 -31.74
C HIS A 30 30.15 -7.71 -30.25
N SER A 31 29.42 -8.76 -29.89
CA SER A 31 29.27 -9.22 -28.52
C SER A 31 30.64 -9.71 -28.04
N THR A 32 31.45 -8.84 -27.43
CA THR A 32 32.60 -9.27 -26.65
C THR A 32 32.08 -10.08 -25.47
N THR A 33 32.25 -11.40 -25.53
CA THR A 33 32.00 -12.31 -24.42
C THR A 33 33.03 -12.03 -23.34
N THR A 34 32.74 -11.08 -22.45
CA THR A 34 33.47 -10.95 -21.20
C THR A 34 33.07 -12.15 -20.34
N SER A 35 33.97 -13.12 -20.23
CA SER A 35 33.85 -14.24 -19.31
C SER A 35 33.92 -13.71 -17.88
N SER A 36 32.78 -13.27 -17.35
CA SER A 36 32.59 -13.05 -15.93
C SER A 36 32.70 -14.40 -15.24
N THR A 37 33.82 -14.62 -14.57
CA THR A 37 34.01 -15.71 -13.61
C THR A 37 32.82 -15.70 -12.66
N ILE A 38 31.94 -16.69 -12.79
CA ILE A 38 30.93 -16.99 -11.78
C ILE A 38 31.73 -17.48 -10.58
N THR A 39 32.08 -16.57 -9.69
CA THR A 39 32.44 -16.95 -8.33
C THR A 39 31.19 -17.60 -7.78
N THR A 40 31.20 -18.93 -7.73
CA THR A 40 30.22 -19.73 -7.01
C THR A 40 30.33 -19.33 -5.55
N THR A 41 29.63 -18.26 -5.16
CA THR A 41 29.33 -18.00 -3.77
C THR A 41 28.51 -19.20 -3.34
N THR A 42 29.18 -20.11 -2.64
CA THR A 42 28.61 -21.11 -1.76
C THR A 42 27.31 -20.54 -1.23
N THR A 43 26.20 -21.16 -1.58
CA THR A 43 24.88 -20.84 -1.04
C THR A 43 24.92 -21.19 0.44
N THR A 44 25.56 -20.33 1.24
CA THR A 44 25.28 -20.23 2.66
C THR A 44 23.78 -20.04 2.72
N ARG A 45 23.06 -20.99 3.31
CA ARG A 45 21.64 -20.83 3.65
C ARG A 45 21.51 -19.45 4.28
N THR A 46 21.06 -18.46 3.51
CA THR A 46 20.76 -17.14 4.03
C THR A 46 19.72 -17.40 5.09
N SER A 47 20.09 -17.25 6.35
CA SER A 47 19.13 -17.16 7.44
C SER A 47 18.01 -16.26 6.97
N SER A 48 16.76 -16.73 7.02
CA SER A 48 15.63 -15.96 6.52
C SER A 48 15.65 -14.58 7.17
N CYS A 49 15.89 -13.52 6.39
CA CYS A 49 16.01 -12.18 6.96
C CYS A 49 14.66 -11.75 7.52
N ASN A 50 14.61 -11.52 8.84
CA ASN A 50 13.43 -10.97 9.46
C ASN A 50 13.42 -9.44 9.29
N LEU A 51 12.68 -8.96 8.28
CA LEU A 51 12.55 -7.53 7.98
C LEU A 51 11.93 -6.70 9.12
N PHE A 52 11.30 -7.34 10.10
CA PHE A 52 10.66 -6.67 11.25
C PHE A 52 11.59 -6.55 12.47
N LYS A 53 12.79 -7.15 12.42
CA LYS A 53 13.79 -7.06 13.49
C LYS A 53 14.97 -6.22 13.01
N GLY A 54 15.19 -5.09 13.65
CA GLY A 54 16.15 -4.10 13.22
C GLY A 54 16.08 -2.85 14.08
N ASN A 55 16.69 -1.77 13.60
CA ASN A 55 16.69 -0.48 14.28
C ASN A 55 16.53 0.66 13.27
N TRP A 56 16.05 1.80 13.74
CA TRP A 56 16.15 3.04 12.97
C TRP A 56 17.60 3.53 12.98
N VAL A 57 18.13 3.82 11.81
CA VAL A 57 19.48 4.38 11.62
C VAL A 57 19.41 5.66 10.82
N LEU A 58 20.29 6.60 11.13
CA LEU A 58 20.41 7.85 10.39
C LEU A 58 21.23 7.61 9.11
N ASP A 59 20.64 7.84 7.95
CA ASP A 59 21.34 7.75 6.67
C ASP A 59 22.10 9.05 6.37
N ARG A 60 23.32 9.15 6.91
CA ARG A 60 24.21 10.32 6.72
C ARG A 60 24.80 10.43 5.32
N THR A 61 24.68 9.39 4.51
CA THR A 61 25.34 9.28 3.20
C THR A 61 24.50 9.81 2.04
N LYS A 62 23.22 10.11 2.28
CA LYS A 62 22.28 10.48 1.23
C LYS A 62 21.79 11.90 1.38
N SER A 63 21.44 12.49 0.24
CA SER A 63 20.65 13.72 0.18
C SER A 63 19.48 13.60 1.16
N THR A 64 19.33 14.59 2.03
CA THR A 64 18.19 14.76 2.96
C THR A 64 16.84 14.89 2.23
N LYS A 65 16.85 14.83 0.89
CA LYS A 65 15.68 14.97 0.05
C LYS A 65 14.88 13.65 -0.02
N PRO A 66 13.60 13.68 0.35
CA PRO A 66 12.70 12.53 0.20
C PRO A 66 12.51 12.13 -1.28
N LEU A 67 11.97 10.93 -1.51
CA LEU A 67 11.66 10.44 -2.88
C LEU A 67 10.68 11.34 -3.63
N TYR A 68 9.78 11.99 -2.91
CA TYR A 68 8.78 12.91 -3.44
C TYR A 68 8.71 14.12 -2.52
N ASP A 69 8.36 15.27 -3.09
CA ASP A 69 8.22 16.53 -2.37
C ASP A 69 6.76 16.84 -2.01
N GLU A 70 6.53 18.01 -1.42
CA GLU A 70 5.23 18.49 -0.98
C GLU A 70 4.23 18.72 -2.11
N SER A 71 4.65 18.73 -3.38
CA SER A 71 3.79 18.98 -4.55
C SER A 71 2.94 17.78 -4.95
N CYS A 72 3.18 16.60 -4.37
CA CYS A 72 2.45 15.39 -4.73
C CYS A 72 0.92 15.57 -4.61
N PRO A 73 0.14 15.38 -5.68
CA PRO A 73 -1.29 15.69 -5.71
C PRO A 73 -2.17 14.69 -4.94
N PHE A 74 -1.58 13.59 -4.47
CA PHE A 74 -2.27 12.58 -3.67
C PHE A 74 -2.27 12.91 -2.18
N HIS A 75 -1.43 13.86 -1.74
CA HIS A 75 -1.39 14.30 -0.36
C HIS A 75 -2.71 14.94 0.08
N ARG A 76 -3.11 14.72 1.33
CA ARG A 76 -4.07 15.61 2.00
C ARG A 76 -3.30 16.77 2.60
N ASN A 77 -3.81 17.99 2.49
CA ASN A 77 -3.15 19.19 3.06
C ASN A 77 -2.86 19.02 4.55
N ALA A 78 -3.81 18.50 5.32
CA ALA A 78 -3.64 18.24 6.75
C ALA A 78 -2.50 17.27 7.11
N TRP A 79 -2.04 16.43 6.17
CA TRP A 79 -0.98 15.44 6.41
C TRP A 79 0.38 15.92 5.87
N ASN A 80 0.41 16.97 5.06
CA ASN A 80 1.61 17.41 4.34
C ASN A 80 2.50 18.25 5.25
N CYS A 81 3.35 17.58 6.04
CA CYS A 81 4.19 18.22 7.05
C CYS A 81 5.16 19.25 6.44
N PHE A 82 5.70 18.99 5.24
CA PHE A 82 6.54 19.95 4.52
C PHE A 82 5.78 21.23 4.18
N ARG A 83 4.61 21.09 3.53
CA ARG A 83 3.75 22.22 3.19
C ARG A 83 3.27 22.99 4.42
N ASN A 84 3.03 22.27 5.51
CA ASN A 84 2.61 22.84 6.80
C ASN A 84 3.79 23.31 7.66
N GLN A 85 4.99 23.41 7.09
CA GLN A 85 6.17 24.00 7.72
C GLN A 85 6.59 23.34 9.04
N ARG A 86 6.42 22.02 9.15
CA ARG A 86 6.99 21.27 10.28
C ARG A 86 8.51 21.42 10.27
N GLU A 87 9.06 21.81 11.42
CA GLU A 87 10.50 21.92 11.60
C GLU A 87 11.21 20.55 11.52
N ASN A 88 12.52 20.57 11.27
CA ASN A 88 13.40 19.38 11.28
C ASN A 88 13.01 18.26 10.31
N MET A 89 12.22 18.54 9.27
CA MET A 89 11.85 17.53 8.27
C MET A 89 13.05 16.90 7.55
N GLY A 90 14.15 17.63 7.38
CA GLY A 90 15.39 17.08 6.83
C GLY A 90 15.96 15.95 7.69
N LEU A 91 15.98 16.13 9.01
CA LEU A 91 16.40 15.10 9.97
C LEU A 91 15.40 13.93 9.99
N ILE A 92 14.10 14.22 10.08
CA ILE A 92 13.04 13.19 10.13
C ILE A 92 13.10 12.27 8.90
N ASN A 93 13.29 12.82 7.70
CA ASN A 93 13.37 12.03 6.47
C ASN A 93 14.72 11.32 6.26
N SER A 94 15.72 11.62 7.09
CA SER A 94 17.03 10.95 7.04
C SER A 94 17.04 9.64 7.83
N TRP A 95 15.98 9.34 8.58
CA TRP A 95 15.83 8.05 9.27
C TRP A 95 15.38 6.96 8.30
N ARG A 96 16.05 5.81 8.37
CA ARG A 96 15.64 4.58 7.67
C ARG A 96 15.64 3.39 8.61
N TRP A 97 14.74 2.45 8.35
CA TRP A 97 14.75 1.16 9.02
C TRP A 97 15.87 0.28 8.44
N ALA A 98 16.70 -0.30 9.31
CA ALA A 98 17.74 -1.25 8.94
C ALA A 98 17.47 -2.60 9.64
N PRO A 99 17.07 -3.64 8.90
CA PRO A 99 16.99 -5.00 9.45
C PRO A 99 18.34 -5.45 10.00
N LYS A 100 18.32 -6.30 11.04
CA LYS A 100 19.54 -6.74 11.72
C LYS A 100 20.42 -7.64 10.83
N ASP A 101 19.77 -8.53 10.09
CA ASP A 101 20.44 -9.67 9.44
C ASP A 101 20.47 -9.55 7.91
N CYS A 102 20.05 -8.40 7.34
CA CYS A 102 20.16 -8.12 5.92
C CYS A 102 20.00 -6.63 5.57
N GLU A 103 20.32 -6.31 4.32
CA GLU A 103 20.07 -4.99 3.75
C GLU A 103 18.65 -4.88 3.22
N LEU A 104 17.98 -3.76 3.54
CA LEU A 104 16.71 -3.37 2.94
C LEU A 104 16.97 -2.26 1.91
N PRO A 105 16.92 -2.56 0.60
CA PRO A 105 17.15 -1.55 -0.42
C PRO A 105 16.03 -0.50 -0.40
N LYS A 106 16.38 0.73 -0.82
CA LYS A 106 15.38 1.77 -1.09
C LYS A 106 14.49 1.30 -2.23
N ILE A 107 13.20 1.62 -2.16
CA ILE A 107 12.29 1.36 -3.27
C ILE A 107 12.75 2.09 -4.53
N ASP A 108 12.87 1.34 -5.62
CA ASP A 108 12.94 1.85 -6.97
C ASP A 108 11.51 1.86 -7.54
N PRO A 109 10.89 3.05 -7.70
CA PRO A 109 9.50 3.15 -8.13
C PRO A 109 9.27 2.63 -9.55
N GLU A 110 10.24 2.81 -10.45
CA GLU A 110 10.12 2.36 -11.84
C GLU A 110 10.23 0.85 -11.91
N ARG A 111 11.23 0.28 -11.24
CA ARG A 111 11.36 -1.18 -11.14
C ARG A 111 10.13 -1.82 -10.50
N PHE A 112 9.58 -1.20 -9.44
CA PHE A 112 8.35 -1.67 -8.81
C PHE A 112 7.16 -1.65 -9.78
N LEU A 113 6.95 -0.55 -10.50
CA LEU A 113 5.84 -0.44 -11.45
C LEU A 113 6.00 -1.38 -12.65
N GLU A 114 7.22 -1.66 -13.10
CA GLU A 114 7.48 -2.68 -14.13
C GLU A 114 7.09 -4.08 -13.64
N LEU A 115 7.48 -4.44 -12.42
CA LEU A 115 7.08 -5.73 -11.82
C LEU A 115 5.56 -5.86 -11.68
N MET A 116 4.89 -4.73 -11.45
CA MET A 116 3.44 -4.65 -11.29
C MET A 116 2.68 -4.35 -12.58
N ARG A 117 3.35 -4.32 -13.74
CA ARG A 117 2.73 -3.96 -15.03
C ARG A 117 1.46 -4.79 -15.29
N ASN A 118 0.38 -4.11 -15.69
CA ASN A 118 -0.95 -4.69 -15.92
C ASN A 118 -1.63 -5.30 -14.67
N ARG A 119 -1.19 -4.95 -13.46
CA ARG A 119 -1.77 -5.45 -12.20
C ARG A 119 -2.46 -4.35 -11.40
N ASN A 120 -3.34 -4.76 -10.50
CA ASN A 120 -4.01 -3.86 -9.57
C ASN A 120 -3.66 -4.18 -8.10
N ILE A 121 -3.48 -3.13 -7.30
CA ILE A 121 -3.14 -3.19 -5.87
C ILE A 121 -4.27 -2.53 -5.05
N GLY A 122 -4.82 -3.25 -4.10
CA GLY A 122 -5.89 -2.78 -3.23
C GLY A 122 -5.43 -2.66 -1.78
N PHE A 123 -5.75 -1.54 -1.14
CA PHE A 123 -5.62 -1.31 0.28
C PHE A 123 -7.02 -1.36 0.89
N VAL A 124 -7.20 -2.14 1.95
CA VAL A 124 -8.49 -2.30 2.63
C VAL A 124 -8.27 -2.03 4.11
N GLY A 125 -9.13 -1.24 4.73
CA GLY A 125 -9.10 -1.06 6.17
C GLY A 125 -9.37 0.35 6.65
N ASP A 126 -8.59 0.79 7.63
CA ASP A 126 -8.79 2.06 8.32
C ASP A 126 -7.93 3.21 7.76
N SER A 127 -8.02 4.37 8.41
CA SER A 127 -7.35 5.61 8.01
C SER A 127 -5.82 5.48 7.88
N LEU A 128 -5.20 4.52 8.56
CA LEU A 128 -3.77 4.33 8.40
C LEU A 128 -3.40 3.67 7.08
N ASN A 129 -4.23 2.77 6.54
CA ASN A 129 -4.01 2.27 5.19
C ASN A 129 -4.25 3.39 4.15
N GLU A 130 -5.12 4.35 4.43
CA GLU A 130 -5.19 5.56 3.59
C GLU A 130 -3.90 6.38 3.65
N ASN A 131 -3.30 6.56 4.84
CA ASN A 131 -2.00 7.23 4.99
C ASN A 131 -0.89 6.51 4.22
N PHE A 132 -0.83 5.18 4.33
CA PHE A 132 0.14 4.38 3.60
C PHE A 132 -0.09 4.49 2.08
N LEU A 133 -1.34 4.36 1.61
CA LEU A 133 -1.68 4.56 0.21
C LEU A 133 -1.16 5.90 -0.29
N VAL A 134 -1.40 7.01 0.41
CA VAL A 134 -0.96 8.35 -0.04
C VAL A 134 0.55 8.41 -0.24
N SER A 135 1.33 7.95 0.74
CA SER A 135 2.80 7.90 0.60
C SER A 135 3.22 7.03 -0.58
N PHE A 136 2.61 5.85 -0.70
CA PHE A 136 2.90 4.90 -1.76
C PHE A 136 2.59 5.47 -3.16
N LEU A 137 1.44 6.11 -3.35
CA LEU A 137 1.08 6.78 -4.60
C LEU A 137 2.07 7.88 -4.98
N CYS A 138 2.55 8.66 -4.01
CA CYS A 138 3.55 9.71 -4.24
C CYS A 138 4.91 9.13 -4.65
N ILE A 139 5.33 8.03 -4.04
CA ILE A 139 6.54 7.30 -4.45
C ILE A 139 6.42 6.81 -5.89
N LEU A 140 5.32 6.12 -6.24
CA LEU A 140 5.13 5.58 -7.58
C LEU A 140 5.00 6.65 -8.65
N ARG A 141 4.45 7.83 -8.31
CA ARG A 141 4.36 8.98 -9.21
C ARG A 141 5.71 9.47 -9.71
N VAL A 142 6.80 9.23 -8.97
CA VAL A 142 8.16 9.58 -9.41
C VAL A 142 8.51 8.90 -10.74
N ALA A 143 8.09 7.65 -10.93
CA ALA A 143 8.28 6.92 -12.19
C ALA A 143 7.22 7.25 -13.26
N ASP A 144 5.99 7.57 -12.83
CA ASP A 144 4.92 7.97 -13.75
C ASP A 144 4.21 9.27 -13.33
N GLY A 145 4.77 10.38 -13.80
CA GLY A 145 4.19 11.72 -13.63
C GLY A 145 2.83 11.90 -14.32
N SER A 146 2.40 10.98 -15.18
CA SER A 146 1.08 11.02 -15.83
C SER A 146 -0.03 10.38 -14.99
N ALA A 147 0.30 9.88 -13.78
CA ALA A 147 -0.64 9.24 -12.88
C ALA A 147 -1.90 10.09 -12.63
N LYS A 148 -3.08 9.46 -12.71
CA LYS A 148 -4.39 10.10 -12.59
C LYS A 148 -5.11 9.60 -11.34
N LYS A 149 -5.91 10.45 -10.70
CA LYS A 149 -6.77 10.03 -9.57
C LYS A 149 -7.72 8.92 -10.02
N TRP A 150 -7.90 7.91 -9.16
CA TRP A 150 -8.81 6.79 -9.38
C TRP A 150 -9.81 6.66 -8.23
N LYS A 151 -11.10 6.57 -8.57
CA LYS A 151 -12.23 6.41 -7.62
C LYS A 151 -13.30 5.43 -8.12
N ARG A 152 -12.94 4.55 -9.06
CA ARG A 152 -13.88 3.54 -9.58
C ARG A 152 -13.90 2.33 -8.64
N LYS A 153 -14.83 1.40 -8.86
CA LYS A 153 -14.95 0.15 -8.08
C LYS A 153 -15.06 0.41 -6.56
N ARG A 154 -15.86 1.39 -6.11
CA ARG A 154 -16.02 1.74 -4.68
C ARG A 154 -14.73 2.25 -3.98
N ALA A 155 -13.66 2.52 -4.73
CA ALA A 155 -12.44 3.08 -4.16
C ALA A 155 -12.71 4.49 -3.58
N TRP A 156 -12.36 4.68 -2.31
CA TRP A 156 -12.41 5.97 -1.64
C TRP A 156 -11.33 6.93 -2.19
N ARG A 157 -10.15 6.36 -2.49
CA ARG A 157 -8.98 7.05 -3.03
C ARG A 157 -8.15 6.08 -3.85
N GLY A 158 -7.41 6.58 -4.84
CA GLY A 158 -6.47 5.77 -5.61
C GLY A 158 -5.80 6.56 -6.72
N ALA A 159 -4.93 5.89 -7.46
CA ALA A 159 -4.39 6.37 -8.71
C ALA A 159 -4.30 5.26 -9.77
N TYR A 160 -4.36 5.68 -11.02
CA TYR A 160 -4.01 4.88 -12.19
C TYR A 160 -2.71 5.43 -12.78
N PHE A 161 -1.78 4.54 -13.10
CA PHE A 161 -0.45 4.82 -13.65
C PHE A 161 -0.40 4.34 -15.12
N PRO A 162 -0.71 5.21 -16.10
CA PRO A 162 -0.92 4.82 -17.50
C PRO A 162 0.30 4.16 -18.17
N LYS A 163 1.53 4.58 -17.84
CA LYS A 163 2.74 4.02 -18.48
C LYS A 163 2.92 2.52 -18.21
N PHE A 164 2.42 2.06 -17.06
CA PHE A 164 2.55 0.70 -16.58
C PHE A 164 1.23 -0.06 -16.57
N ASN A 165 0.12 0.63 -16.86
CA ASN A 165 -1.23 0.11 -16.72
C ASN A 165 -1.47 -0.49 -15.32
N VAL A 166 -1.11 0.26 -14.28
CA VAL A 166 -1.25 -0.17 -12.87
C VAL A 166 -2.30 0.67 -12.17
N THR A 167 -3.20 0.03 -11.44
CA THR A 167 -4.14 0.72 -10.54
C THR A 167 -3.78 0.45 -9.10
N VAL A 168 -3.78 1.49 -8.27
CA VAL A 168 -3.59 1.36 -6.82
C VAL A 168 -4.71 2.11 -6.13
N ALA A 169 -5.47 1.44 -5.27
CA ALA A 169 -6.70 2.00 -4.69
C ALA A 169 -6.90 1.59 -3.23
N TYR A 170 -7.64 2.42 -2.49
CA TYR A 170 -8.00 2.22 -1.08
C TYR A 170 -9.52 2.15 -0.92
N HIS A 171 -9.94 1.14 -0.16
CA HIS A 171 -11.32 0.86 0.23
C HIS A 171 -11.45 1.01 1.73
N ARG A 172 -12.25 1.99 2.14
CA ARG A 172 -12.44 2.29 3.56
C ARG A 172 -13.37 1.26 4.18
N ALA A 173 -12.83 0.43 5.05
CA ALA A 173 -13.54 -0.61 5.79
C ALA A 173 -12.96 -0.69 7.20
N VAL A 174 -13.25 0.30 8.03
CA VAL A 174 -12.53 0.56 9.30
C VAL A 174 -12.58 -0.63 10.29
N LEU A 175 -13.68 -1.39 10.31
CA LEU A 175 -13.83 -2.61 11.11
C LEU A 175 -13.71 -3.89 10.28
N LEU A 176 -13.50 -3.80 8.96
CA LEU A 176 -13.58 -4.88 7.96
C LEU A 176 -14.96 -5.56 7.84
N SER A 177 -15.61 -5.89 8.96
CA SER A 177 -16.99 -6.36 9.01
C SER A 177 -18.00 -5.25 8.71
N LYS A 178 -19.18 -5.67 8.27
CA LYS A 178 -20.35 -4.80 8.13
C LYS A 178 -20.67 -4.18 9.49
N TYR A 179 -20.85 -2.86 9.51
CA TYR A 179 -21.33 -2.16 10.69
C TYR A 179 -22.29 -1.03 10.31
N GLU A 180 -23.32 -0.83 11.12
CA GLU A 180 -24.41 0.12 10.84
C GLU A 180 -24.84 0.83 12.13
N TRP A 181 -25.08 2.13 12.04
CA TRP A 181 -25.64 2.92 13.14
C TRP A 181 -27.12 2.59 13.33
N GLN A 182 -27.51 2.33 14.58
CA GLN A 182 -28.89 2.11 14.98
C GLN A 182 -29.23 3.08 16.12
N PRO A 183 -30.09 4.09 15.89
CA PRO A 183 -30.48 5.01 16.93
C PRO A 183 -31.24 4.28 18.03
N LYS A 184 -31.13 4.78 19.26
CA LYS A 184 -31.81 4.22 20.41
C LYS A 184 -33.34 4.28 20.25
N GLN A 185 -34.03 3.22 20.70
CA GLN A 185 -35.48 3.22 20.80
C GLN A 185 -35.96 4.04 22.03
N PRO A 186 -37.09 4.77 21.93
CA PRO A 186 -37.59 5.63 23.01
C PRO A 186 -37.81 4.93 24.36
N THR A 187 -38.00 3.62 24.34
CA THR A 187 -38.34 2.79 25.51
C THR A 187 -37.12 2.35 26.33
N MET A 188 -35.89 2.52 25.82
CA MET A 188 -34.67 2.15 26.56
C MET A 188 -34.23 3.32 27.45
N ASN A 189 -33.80 3.08 28.70
CA ASN A 189 -33.37 4.14 29.62
C ASN A 189 -31.99 3.87 30.24
N ASP A 190 -31.02 3.57 29.38
CA ASP A 190 -29.65 3.16 29.73
C ASP A 190 -28.57 4.24 29.48
N GLY A 191 -28.99 5.50 29.23
CA GLY A 191 -28.07 6.61 28.92
C GLY A 191 -27.43 6.58 27.53
N ARG A 192 -27.66 5.55 26.71
CA ARG A 192 -27.14 5.48 25.34
C ARG A 192 -27.90 6.41 24.39
N LYS A 193 -27.29 6.76 23.27
CA LYS A 193 -27.91 7.46 22.12
C LYS A 193 -28.29 6.49 20.99
N GLY A 194 -27.72 5.30 21.00
CA GLY A 194 -27.91 4.23 20.03
C GLY A 194 -26.70 3.31 20.04
N ILE A 195 -26.61 2.43 19.05
CA ILE A 195 -25.52 1.44 18.94
C ILE A 195 -24.99 1.41 17.51
N TYR A 196 -23.75 0.97 17.34
CA TYR A 196 -23.26 0.48 16.07
C TYR A 196 -23.36 -1.05 16.07
N ARG A 197 -24.31 -1.59 15.33
CA ARG A 197 -24.39 -3.03 15.09
C ARG A 197 -23.20 -3.45 14.23
N VAL A 198 -22.49 -4.48 14.64
CA VAL A 198 -21.38 -5.09 13.88
C VAL A 198 -21.72 -6.56 13.63
N ASP A 199 -21.95 -6.93 12.37
CA ASP A 199 -22.18 -8.34 12.00
C ASP A 199 -20.82 -9.00 11.74
N VAL A 200 -20.32 -9.75 12.73
CA VAL A 200 -18.92 -10.22 12.75
C VAL A 200 -18.63 -11.22 11.63
N ASP A 201 -19.65 -11.90 11.12
CA ASP A 201 -19.60 -12.93 10.07
C ASP A 201 -19.91 -12.39 8.67
N ILE A 202 -20.21 -11.08 8.55
CA ILE A 202 -20.54 -10.44 7.28
C ILE A 202 -19.46 -9.40 6.96
N PRO A 203 -18.70 -9.53 5.86
CA PRO A 203 -17.72 -8.52 5.47
C PRO A 203 -18.41 -7.25 4.96
N ALA A 204 -17.75 -6.11 5.13
CA ALA A 204 -18.23 -4.85 4.58
C ALA A 204 -18.23 -4.88 3.05
N GLU A 205 -19.33 -4.40 2.45
CA GLU A 205 -19.54 -4.41 1.00
C GLU A 205 -18.51 -3.56 0.24
N ASP A 206 -17.93 -2.56 0.91
CA ASP A 206 -16.94 -1.64 0.36
C ASP A 206 -15.70 -2.35 -0.19
N TRP A 207 -15.38 -3.55 0.32
CA TRP A 207 -14.21 -4.32 -0.08
C TRP A 207 -14.50 -5.77 -0.47
N ALA A 208 -15.57 -6.40 0.02
CA ALA A 208 -15.82 -7.81 -0.26
C ALA A 208 -16.05 -8.08 -1.76
N THR A 209 -16.71 -7.17 -2.46
CA THR A 209 -17.18 -7.36 -3.85
C THR A 209 -16.17 -6.95 -4.92
N ILE A 210 -14.93 -6.61 -4.53
CA ILE A 210 -13.90 -6.07 -5.43
C ILE A 210 -12.62 -6.88 -5.42
N THR A 211 -12.56 -7.97 -4.64
CA THR A 211 -11.34 -8.72 -4.36
C THR A 211 -10.76 -9.40 -5.59
N ASP A 212 -11.62 -9.78 -6.54
CA ASP A 212 -11.29 -10.37 -7.83
C ASP A 212 -10.59 -9.41 -8.80
N TYR A 213 -10.76 -8.10 -8.62
CA TYR A 213 -10.12 -7.07 -9.42
C TYR A 213 -8.63 -6.88 -9.06
N TYR A 214 -8.19 -7.33 -7.88
CA TYR A 214 -6.86 -7.05 -7.33
C TYR A 214 -5.93 -8.27 -7.37
N ASP A 215 -4.71 -8.03 -7.83
CA ASP A 215 -3.60 -8.99 -7.79
C ASP A 215 -2.89 -8.98 -6.44
N VAL A 216 -2.91 -7.83 -5.76
CA VAL A 216 -2.33 -7.64 -4.43
C VAL A 216 -3.35 -6.95 -3.54
N LEU A 217 -3.58 -7.50 -2.35
CA LEU A 217 -4.45 -6.91 -1.35
C LEU A 217 -3.72 -6.73 -0.03
N LEU A 218 -3.77 -5.52 0.52
CA LEU A 218 -3.16 -5.15 1.81
C LEU A 218 -4.26 -4.72 2.79
N PHE A 219 -4.45 -5.53 3.83
CA PHE A 219 -5.49 -5.32 4.84
C PHE A 219 -4.92 -4.70 6.11
N ASN A 220 -5.72 -3.90 6.81
CA ASN A 220 -5.49 -3.52 8.20
C ASN A 220 -6.80 -3.24 8.93
N THR A 221 -6.78 -3.34 10.25
CA THR A 221 -7.77 -2.76 11.15
C THR A 221 -7.16 -2.69 12.56
N GLY A 222 -7.62 -1.75 13.36
CA GLY A 222 -7.19 -1.62 14.76
C GLY A 222 -7.31 -0.19 15.28
N HIS A 223 -7.01 0.82 14.45
CA HIS A 223 -7.00 2.21 14.92
C HIS A 223 -8.36 2.79 15.29
N TRP A 224 -9.44 2.19 14.79
CA TRP A 224 -10.81 2.57 15.13
C TRP A 224 -11.35 1.84 16.36
N TRP A 225 -10.65 0.83 16.87
CA TRP A 225 -11.09 0.01 18.00
C TRP A 225 -10.74 0.67 19.34
N GLY A 226 -11.32 1.85 19.57
CA GLY A 226 -11.11 2.64 20.78
C GLY A 226 -12.37 3.39 21.21
N TYR A 227 -12.47 3.66 22.52
CA TYR A 227 -13.60 4.40 23.10
C TYR A 227 -13.67 5.86 22.64
N ASP A 228 -12.59 6.42 22.07
CA ASP A 228 -12.61 7.72 21.43
C ASP A 228 -13.38 7.72 20.08
N LYS A 229 -13.56 6.54 19.47
CA LYS A 229 -14.36 6.36 18.24
C LYS A 229 -15.73 5.77 18.52
N PHE A 230 -15.80 4.86 19.48
CA PHE A 230 -17.04 4.19 19.91
C PHE A 230 -17.23 4.36 21.42
N PRO A 231 -17.66 5.55 21.87
CA PRO A 231 -17.84 5.84 23.29
C PRO A 231 -19.04 5.09 23.87
N LYS A 232 -19.20 5.14 25.20
CA LYS A 232 -20.23 4.37 25.93
C LYS A 232 -21.66 4.74 25.52
N GLU A 233 -21.86 5.97 25.05
CA GLU A 233 -23.15 6.48 24.57
C GLU A 233 -23.51 5.92 23.18
N THR A 234 -22.52 5.48 22.40
CA THR A 234 -22.69 4.91 21.05
C THR A 234 -21.78 3.69 20.85
N PRO A 235 -21.95 2.62 21.64
CA PRO A 235 -21.03 1.49 21.66
C PRO A 235 -21.19 0.60 20.43
N LEU A 236 -20.17 -0.23 20.17
CA LEU A 236 -20.31 -1.38 19.28
C LEU A 236 -21.14 -2.46 19.95
N VAL A 237 -22.05 -3.09 19.20
CA VAL A 237 -22.78 -4.29 19.63
C VAL A 237 -22.64 -5.35 18.54
N PHE A 238 -22.16 -6.53 18.93
CA PHE A 238 -21.74 -7.55 17.99
C PHE A 238 -22.84 -8.58 17.76
N TYR A 239 -23.04 -8.93 16.50
CA TYR A 239 -24.03 -9.88 16.02
C TYR A 239 -23.33 -10.99 15.23
N ARG A 240 -23.91 -12.18 15.27
CA ARG A 240 -23.53 -13.33 14.44
C ARG A 240 -24.80 -14.02 13.95
N ALA A 241 -24.87 -14.35 12.66
CA ALA A 241 -26.05 -14.97 12.06
C ALA A 241 -27.36 -14.22 12.39
N GLY A 242 -27.30 -12.89 12.42
CA GLY A 242 -28.44 -12.02 12.71
C GLY A 242 -28.84 -11.90 14.18
N GLN A 243 -28.18 -12.61 15.11
CA GLN A 243 -28.46 -12.58 16.55
C GLN A 243 -27.35 -11.87 17.33
N PRO A 244 -27.67 -11.14 18.42
CA PRO A 244 -26.66 -10.52 19.26
C PRO A 244 -25.81 -11.61 19.94
N ILE A 245 -24.50 -11.39 20.01
CA ILE A 245 -23.59 -12.28 20.72
C ILE A 245 -23.77 -12.05 22.23
N LEU A 246 -23.99 -13.14 22.97
CA LEU A 246 -24.16 -13.13 24.43
C LEU A 246 -23.10 -14.03 25.10
N PRO A 247 -22.46 -13.58 26.19
CA PRO A 247 -22.55 -12.23 26.77
C PRO A 247 -22.00 -11.14 25.82
N PRO A 248 -22.43 -9.86 25.95
CA PRO A 248 -21.95 -8.78 25.10
C PRO A 248 -20.43 -8.64 25.15
N LEU A 249 -19.81 -8.49 23.97
CA LEU A 249 -18.36 -8.37 23.85
C LEU A 249 -17.88 -6.92 24.09
N GLY A 250 -16.72 -6.78 24.72
CA GLY A 250 -15.97 -5.53 24.75
C GLY A 250 -15.31 -5.23 23.40
N LEU A 251 -14.65 -4.07 23.29
CA LEU A 251 -13.95 -3.67 22.05
C LEU A 251 -12.85 -4.66 21.66
N PHE A 252 -12.07 -5.15 22.64
CA PHE A 252 -10.95 -6.05 22.38
C PHE A 252 -11.42 -7.44 21.96
N GLU A 253 -12.39 -8.00 22.67
CA GLU A 253 -13.00 -9.29 22.35
C GLU A 253 -13.72 -9.22 21.01
N GLY A 254 -14.42 -8.11 20.75
CA GLY A 254 -15.04 -7.83 19.46
C GLY A 254 -14.02 -7.76 18.31
N LEU A 255 -12.88 -7.09 18.51
CA LEU A 255 -11.78 -7.05 17.54
C LEU A 255 -11.29 -8.46 17.23
N LYS A 256 -11.04 -9.26 18.26
CA LYS A 256 -10.59 -10.65 18.10
C LYS A 256 -11.58 -11.47 17.26
N VAL A 257 -12.87 -11.42 17.60
CA VAL A 257 -13.91 -12.17 16.89
C VAL A 257 -14.04 -11.71 15.43
N VAL A 258 -13.97 -10.40 15.18
CA VAL A 258 -14.00 -9.86 13.81
C VAL A 258 -12.76 -10.31 13.02
N LEU A 259 -11.57 -10.26 13.60
CA LEU A 259 -10.35 -10.73 12.94
C LEU A 259 -10.44 -12.21 12.57
N GLU A 260 -10.89 -13.07 13.50
CA GLU A 260 -11.08 -14.50 13.24
C GLU A 260 -12.02 -14.75 12.06
N ASN A 261 -13.15 -14.05 12.00
CA ASN A 261 -14.13 -14.22 10.92
C ASN A 261 -13.65 -13.61 9.59
N MET A 262 -13.05 -12.42 9.61
CA MET A 262 -12.61 -11.73 8.39
C MET A 262 -11.37 -12.39 7.78
N VAL A 263 -10.42 -12.86 8.59
CA VAL A 263 -9.28 -13.63 8.09
C VAL A 263 -9.76 -14.94 7.47
N SER A 264 -10.66 -15.67 8.15
CA SER A 264 -11.26 -16.89 7.58
C SER A 264 -12.01 -16.62 6.27
N TYR A 265 -12.77 -15.52 6.19
CA TYR A 265 -13.41 -15.09 4.95
C TYR A 265 -12.39 -14.78 3.85
N ILE A 266 -11.31 -14.04 4.15
CA ILE A 266 -10.25 -13.70 3.19
C ILE A 266 -9.55 -14.96 2.67
N GLU A 267 -9.30 -15.94 3.51
CA GLU A 267 -8.68 -17.20 3.10
C GLU A 267 -9.57 -18.01 2.17
N ARG A 268 -10.88 -18.01 2.44
CA ARG A 268 -11.88 -18.77 1.68
C ARG A 268 -12.26 -18.11 0.36
N GLU A 269 -12.55 -16.81 0.37
CA GLU A 269 -13.23 -16.12 -0.74
C GLU A 269 -12.27 -15.33 -1.64
N VAL A 270 -11.17 -14.79 -1.10
CA VAL A 270 -10.21 -14.03 -1.93
C VAL A 270 -9.39 -15.02 -2.78
N PRO A 271 -9.28 -14.81 -4.11
CA PRO A 271 -8.61 -15.74 -5.00
C PRO A 271 -7.22 -16.15 -4.51
N ARG A 272 -6.91 -17.45 -4.60
CA ARG A 272 -5.59 -17.99 -4.18
C ARG A 272 -4.40 -17.35 -4.91
N LYS A 273 -4.61 -16.88 -6.14
CA LYS A 273 -3.61 -16.18 -6.95
C LYS A 273 -3.29 -14.77 -6.45
N THR A 274 -4.15 -14.18 -5.63
CA THR A 274 -3.96 -12.83 -5.09
C THR A 274 -2.93 -12.90 -3.97
N LEU A 275 -1.93 -12.02 -4.04
CA LEU A 275 -0.96 -11.84 -2.97
C LEU A 275 -1.60 -11.02 -1.83
N LYS A 276 -1.63 -11.60 -0.64
CA LYS A 276 -2.33 -11.04 0.52
C LYS A 276 -1.32 -10.56 1.55
N PHE A 277 -1.48 -9.34 2.04
CA PHE A 277 -0.68 -8.76 3.11
C PHE A 277 -1.58 -8.31 4.25
N TRP A 278 -1.08 -8.47 5.47
CA TRP A 278 -1.67 -7.87 6.65
C TRP A 278 -0.71 -6.84 7.23
N ARG A 279 -1.17 -5.60 7.36
CA ARG A 279 -0.42 -4.56 8.04
C ARG A 279 -0.83 -4.53 9.52
N LEU A 280 0.16 -4.69 10.38
CA LEU A 280 -0.02 -4.60 11.83
C LEU A 280 -0.37 -3.17 12.27
N GLN A 281 -0.92 -3.09 13.47
CA GLN A 281 -1.31 -1.84 14.11
C GLN A 281 -0.11 -0.88 14.23
N SER A 282 -0.33 0.40 13.93
CA SER A 282 0.65 1.44 14.21
C SER A 282 0.49 1.93 15.65
N PRO A 283 1.58 2.18 16.38
CA PRO A 283 1.50 2.82 17.68
C PRO A 283 1.05 4.29 17.57
N ARG A 284 0.53 4.81 18.68
CA ARG A 284 0.21 6.23 18.89
C ARG A 284 1.28 6.83 19.79
N HIS A 285 1.79 8.00 19.44
CA HIS A 285 2.80 8.69 20.22
C HIS A 285 2.30 10.11 20.50
N PHE A 286 1.77 10.33 21.69
CA PHE A 286 1.35 11.64 22.15
C PHE A 286 1.98 11.93 23.52
N TYR A 287 2.39 13.17 23.71
CA TYR A 287 2.90 13.69 24.96
C TYR A 287 1.98 14.81 25.48
N GLY A 288 1.76 14.85 26.79
CA GLY A 288 0.90 15.85 27.45
C GLY A 288 -0.61 15.62 27.30
N GLY A 289 -1.03 14.50 26.70
CA GLY A 289 -2.42 14.11 26.51
C GLY A 289 -2.60 13.21 25.28
N GLU A 290 -3.84 12.85 24.98
CA GLU A 290 -4.20 12.11 23.75
C GLU A 290 -4.40 13.04 22.55
N TRP A 291 -4.53 12.48 21.34
CA TRP A 291 -4.79 13.23 20.10
C TRP A 291 -5.96 14.22 20.16
N ASN A 292 -6.95 13.94 21.01
CA ASN A 292 -8.15 14.76 21.23
C ASN A 292 -8.16 15.46 22.60
N GLN A 293 -7.04 15.44 23.31
CA GLN A 293 -6.88 15.99 24.66
C GLN A 293 -5.56 16.77 24.76
N ASN A 294 -5.32 17.67 23.80
CA ASN A 294 -4.11 18.52 23.72
C ASN A 294 -2.77 17.76 23.66
N GLY A 295 -2.79 16.46 23.37
CA GLY A 295 -1.58 15.68 23.11
C GLY A 295 -0.85 16.16 21.86
N SER A 296 0.48 16.14 21.89
CA SER A 296 1.31 16.52 20.75
C SER A 296 2.42 15.50 20.49
N CYS A 297 2.98 15.52 19.28
CA CYS A 297 4.09 14.65 18.87
C CYS A 297 5.16 15.50 18.18
N LEU A 298 6.00 16.16 18.99
CA LEU A 298 7.02 17.11 18.52
C LEU A 298 8.43 16.48 18.44
N PHE A 299 8.53 15.16 18.58
CA PHE A 299 9.79 14.43 18.50
C PHE A 299 10.34 14.44 17.06
N ASN A 300 11.67 14.56 16.95
CA ASN A 300 12.41 14.55 15.68
C ASN A 300 13.25 13.28 15.50
N GLU A 301 13.29 12.43 16.54
CA GLU A 301 14.05 11.19 16.59
C GLU A 301 13.11 10.01 16.92
N PRO A 302 13.35 8.82 16.35
CA PRO A 302 12.69 7.60 16.77
C PRO A 302 13.00 7.28 18.24
N LEU A 303 12.08 6.59 18.90
CA LEU A 303 12.31 6.07 20.25
C LEU A 303 13.48 5.08 20.26
N LYS A 304 14.26 5.14 21.33
CA LYS A 304 15.28 4.14 21.65
C LYS A 304 14.59 2.88 22.19
N GLU A 305 15.26 1.74 22.09
CA GLU A 305 14.70 0.43 22.44
C GLU A 305 14.21 0.32 23.91
N HIS A 306 14.78 1.13 24.82
CA HIS A 306 14.39 1.18 26.24
C HIS A 306 13.29 2.20 26.54
N GLU A 307 12.94 3.06 25.59
CA GLU A 307 11.90 4.08 25.77
C GLU A 307 10.54 3.48 25.39
N ARG A 308 9.57 3.58 26.30
CA ARG A 308 8.17 3.17 26.07
C ARG A 308 7.26 4.32 26.46
N PHE A 309 6.22 4.54 25.66
CA PHE A 309 5.08 5.39 26.01
C PHE A 309 4.01 4.57 26.73
#